data_AF-A0A2Z3QZ96-F1
#
_entry.id   AF-A0A2Z3QZ96-F1
#
_cell.length_a   1.000
_cell.length_b   1.000
_cell.length_c   1.000
_cell.angle_alpha   90.00
_cell.angle_beta   90.00
_cell.angle_gamma   90.00
#
_symmetry.space_group_name_H-M   'P 1'
#
loop_
_entity.id
_entity.type
_entity.pdbx_description
1 polymer ?
#
loop_
_entity_poly.entity_id
_entity_poly.type
_entity_poly.pdbx_seq_one_letter_code
_entity_poly.pdbx_strand_id
1 'polypeptide(L)'
;MRTAARKCRRGWLTMWDARASFARSVSARGSFSMRGLADKQIQAIEKVTRRRTVALSGAMLEKDLLVRDAVEIVCRAGSQIGAHIIFCGGTALSQAHGVIERMSEDADFRIVVPKAVTGQTAKRRFLSSIKAAIQKSLEDAGFPLDGEMKGRNGNEYIMGQFAYQSAFTASDGALRPHIKIEITAFAPISPIETKPLRTVLDRIGAPQKDPPPAPLVPVVSIADTVADKIVGYLRTGLGLHKKTRPPPRSSQWSASRTR
;
A
#
# COMPACT_ATOMS: atom_id res chain seq x y z
N MET A 1 1.88 26.08 61.00
CA MET A 1 1.59 25.10 59.93
C MET A 1 0.67 25.75 58.90
N ARG A 2 1.24 26.32 57.84
CA ARG A 2 0.55 26.98 56.74
C ARG A 2 1.17 26.46 55.44
N THR A 3 0.41 25.72 54.64
CA THR A 3 0.78 25.25 53.29
C THR A 3 -0.23 25.86 52.32
N ALA A 4 0.16 26.91 51.60
CA ALA A 4 0.78 26.89 50.28
C ALA A 4 -0.26 26.85 49.16
N ALA A 5 -0.73 28.04 48.77
CA ALA A 5 -1.37 28.32 47.50
C ALA A 5 -0.49 29.33 46.74
N ARG A 6 -0.01 28.97 45.53
CA ARG A 6 0.09 29.79 44.30
C ARG A 6 1.25 29.37 43.36
N LYS A 7 0.91 29.41 42.06
CA LYS A 7 1.75 29.39 40.83
C LYS A 7 2.43 28.04 40.52
N CYS A 8 2.47 27.55 39.29
CA CYS A 8 2.59 28.26 38.01
C CYS A 8 2.08 27.38 36.85
N ARG A 9 1.37 27.99 35.90
CA ARG A 9 1.11 27.45 34.57
C ARG A 9 2.45 27.25 33.84
N ARG A 10 2.66 26.13 33.13
CA ARG A 10 3.49 26.00 31.92
C ARG A 10 3.49 24.55 31.44
N GLY A 11 3.35 24.33 30.13
CA GLY A 11 3.79 23.08 29.50
C GLY A 11 2.84 22.38 28.52
N TRP A 12 1.88 23.07 27.89
CA TRP A 12 1.30 22.59 26.63
C TRP A 12 2.08 23.22 25.47
N LEU A 13 3.16 22.56 25.06
CA LEU A 13 3.99 22.72 23.86
C LEU A 13 5.03 21.60 24.05
N THR A 14 5.03 20.50 23.32
CA THR A 14 5.65 20.40 22.00
C THR A 14 5.14 19.15 21.26
N MET A 15 4.10 19.31 20.42
CA MET A 15 3.78 18.35 19.34
C MET A 15 4.18 18.91 17.97
N TRP A 16 4.88 20.05 17.96
CA TRP A 16 5.35 20.77 16.77
C TRP A 16 6.83 20.52 16.45
N ASP A 17 7.60 19.90 17.33
CA ASP A 17 9.05 19.67 17.14
C ASP A 17 9.40 18.44 16.27
N ALA A 18 8.44 17.56 15.97
CA ALA A 18 8.67 16.43 15.06
C ALA A 18 8.90 16.85 13.60
N ARG A 19 8.44 18.05 13.20
CA ARG A 19 8.68 18.62 11.86
C ARG A 19 10.09 19.18 11.69
N ALA A 20 10.78 19.56 12.78
CA ALA A 20 12.08 20.23 12.71
C ALA A 20 13.29 19.27 12.72
N SER A 21 13.09 17.99 13.04
CA SER A 21 14.16 16.97 12.99
C SER A 21 14.30 16.31 11.62
N PHE A 22 13.25 16.29 10.78
CA PHE A 22 13.34 15.72 9.43
C PHE A 22 14.10 16.66 8.45
N ALA A 23 14.02 17.97 8.67
CA ALA A 23 14.64 18.96 7.78
C ALA A 23 16.19 19.05 7.88
N ARG A 24 16.81 18.42 8.89
CA ARG A 24 18.25 18.57 9.17
C ARG A 24 19.15 17.43 8.69
N SER A 25 18.61 16.36 8.09
CA SER A 25 19.42 15.29 7.49
C SER A 25 19.42 15.27 5.95
N VAL A 26 18.68 16.18 5.31
CA VAL A 26 18.53 16.27 3.84
C VAL A 26 19.49 17.31 3.25
N SER A 27 20.77 17.26 3.60
CA SER A 27 21.79 18.22 3.11
C SER A 27 22.93 17.59 2.29
N ALA A 28 22.83 16.31 1.89
CA ALA A 28 23.91 15.66 1.14
C ALA A 28 23.47 14.74 -0.02
N ARG A 29 22.22 14.83 -0.47
CA ARG A 29 21.73 14.17 -1.69
C ARG A 29 20.81 15.15 -2.40
N GLY A 30 20.93 15.28 -3.72
CA GLY A 30 20.20 16.28 -4.53
C GLY A 30 18.72 16.37 -4.14
N SER A 31 18.13 17.56 -4.29
CA SER A 31 16.76 17.85 -3.90
C SER A 31 15.77 16.84 -4.51
N PHE A 32 15.38 15.83 -3.73
CA PHE A 32 14.29 14.92 -4.08
C PHE A 32 13.00 15.60 -3.63
N SER A 33 12.24 16.14 -4.58
CA SER A 33 10.87 16.61 -4.32
C SER A 33 9.96 15.40 -4.13
N MET A 34 9.10 15.47 -3.12
CA MET A 34 8.06 14.48 -2.91
C MET A 34 7.10 14.48 -4.12
N ARG A 35 6.66 13.30 -4.54
CA ARG A 35 5.77 13.10 -5.68
C ARG A 35 4.42 13.73 -5.38
N GLY A 36 3.95 14.59 -6.26
CA GLY A 36 2.62 15.19 -6.23
C GLY A 36 2.01 15.22 -7.63
N LEU A 37 0.83 15.82 -7.73
CA LEU A 37 0.17 16.02 -9.02
C LEU A 37 0.75 17.24 -9.76
N ALA A 38 0.75 17.16 -11.09
CA ALA A 38 0.99 18.33 -11.94
C ALA A 38 -0.24 19.25 -11.98
N ASP A 39 -0.04 20.55 -12.22
CA ASP A 39 -1.12 21.55 -12.26
C ASP A 39 -2.27 21.16 -13.18
N LYS A 40 -1.97 20.56 -14.34
CA LYS A 40 -2.98 20.08 -15.29
C LYS A 40 -3.88 19.00 -14.67
N GLN A 41 -3.32 18.10 -13.86
CA GLN A 41 -4.08 17.05 -13.17
C GLN A 41 -4.94 17.65 -12.06
N ILE A 42 -4.42 18.62 -11.31
CA ILE A 42 -5.17 19.35 -10.27
C ILE A 42 -6.38 20.05 -10.90
N GLN A 43 -6.17 20.80 -11.99
CA GLN A 43 -7.25 21.49 -12.71
C GLN A 43 -8.31 20.51 -13.26
N ALA A 44 -7.89 19.34 -13.74
CA ALA A 44 -8.81 18.30 -14.21
C ALA A 44 -9.69 17.76 -13.07
N ILE A 45 -9.09 17.49 -11.91
CA ILE A 45 -9.81 17.05 -10.70
C ILE A 45 -10.80 18.12 -10.24
N GLU A 46 -10.38 19.38 -10.16
CA GLU A 46 -11.25 20.48 -9.76
C GLU A 46 -12.44 20.63 -10.70
N LYS A 47 -12.23 20.51 -12.01
CA LYS A 47 -13.28 20.58 -13.03
C LYS A 47 -14.30 19.46 -12.86
N VAL A 48 -13.84 18.22 -12.69
CA VAL A 48 -14.70 17.04 -12.51
C VAL A 48 -15.51 17.14 -11.20
N THR A 49 -14.84 17.54 -10.11
CA THR A 49 -15.43 17.67 -8.77
C THR A 49 -16.47 18.78 -8.74
N ARG A 50 -16.18 19.95 -9.33
CA ARG A 50 -17.10 21.09 -9.43
C ARG A 50 -18.37 20.75 -10.22
N ARG A 51 -18.22 19.97 -11.30
CA ARG A 51 -19.35 19.51 -12.12
C ARG A 51 -20.13 18.36 -11.48
N ARG A 52 -19.65 17.78 -10.38
CA ARG A 52 -20.22 16.58 -9.73
C ARG A 52 -20.38 15.42 -10.73
N THR A 53 -19.41 15.26 -11.62
CA THR A 53 -19.44 14.20 -12.66
C THR A 53 -19.32 12.80 -12.04
N VAL A 54 -18.66 12.71 -10.89
CA VAL A 54 -18.52 11.49 -10.08
C VAL A 54 -18.74 11.80 -8.61
N ALA A 55 -19.18 10.80 -7.84
CA ALA A 55 -19.37 10.89 -6.39
C ALA A 55 -18.04 10.67 -5.61
N LEU A 56 -16.92 11.20 -6.13
CA LEU A 56 -15.59 11.07 -5.51
C LEU A 56 -15.05 12.47 -5.17
N SER A 57 -14.38 12.59 -4.03
CA SER A 57 -13.72 13.85 -3.64
C SER A 57 -12.42 14.08 -4.42
N GLY A 58 -11.93 15.32 -4.44
CA GLY A 58 -10.67 15.64 -5.09
C GLY A 58 -9.49 14.84 -4.54
N ALA A 59 -9.45 14.63 -3.21
CA ALA A 59 -8.43 13.81 -2.56
C ALA A 59 -8.48 12.33 -2.98
N MET A 60 -9.69 11.79 -3.24
CA MET A 60 -9.84 10.41 -3.75
C MET A 60 -9.35 10.29 -5.19
N LEU A 61 -9.67 11.25 -6.06
CA LEU A 61 -9.19 11.27 -7.45
C LEU A 61 -7.68 11.48 -7.54
N GLU A 62 -7.11 12.31 -6.67
CA GLU A 62 -5.66 12.47 -6.54
C GLU A 62 -4.98 11.15 -6.17
N LYS A 63 -5.52 10.47 -5.16
CA LYS A 63 -4.93 9.21 -4.69
C LYS A 63 -5.04 8.13 -5.78
N ASP A 64 -6.12 8.08 -6.55
CA ASP A 64 -6.27 7.17 -7.70
C ASP A 64 -5.15 7.37 -8.75
N LEU A 65 -4.85 8.62 -9.12
CA LEU A 65 -3.73 8.96 -10.01
C LEU A 65 -2.38 8.49 -9.47
N LEU A 66 -2.11 8.77 -8.20
CA LEU A 66 -0.81 8.47 -7.60
C LEU A 66 -0.63 6.96 -7.34
N VAL A 67 -1.72 6.24 -7.03
CA VAL A 67 -1.71 4.78 -6.95
C VAL A 67 -1.39 4.15 -8.31
N ARG A 68 -1.97 4.67 -9.41
CA ARG A 68 -1.66 4.22 -10.78
C ARG A 68 -0.16 4.37 -11.08
N ASP A 69 0.42 5.51 -10.73
CA ASP A 69 1.87 5.75 -10.88
C ASP A 69 2.70 4.75 -10.06
N ALA A 70 2.35 4.53 -8.80
CA ALA A 70 3.05 3.59 -7.92
C ALA A 70 2.97 2.14 -8.43
N VAL A 71 1.80 1.71 -8.94
CA VAL A 71 1.63 0.37 -9.54
C VAL A 71 2.56 0.16 -10.73
N GLU A 72 2.62 1.14 -11.63
CA GLU A 72 3.52 1.10 -12.78
C GLU A 72 4.99 0.95 -12.35
N ILE A 73 5.42 1.74 -11.36
CA ILE A 73 6.78 1.71 -10.82
C ILE A 73 7.10 0.34 -10.20
N VAL A 74 6.18 -0.19 -9.37
CA VAL A 74 6.35 -1.48 -8.69
C VAL A 74 6.49 -2.62 -9.70
N CYS A 75 5.60 -2.70 -10.69
CA CYS A 75 5.67 -3.72 -11.74
C CYS A 75 6.97 -3.63 -12.55
N ARG A 76 7.39 -2.41 -12.91
CA ARG A 76 8.63 -2.17 -13.65
C ARG A 76 9.87 -2.59 -12.84
N ALA A 77 9.93 -2.22 -11.56
CA ALA A 77 11.02 -2.57 -10.66
C ALA A 77 11.19 -4.09 -10.52
N GLY A 78 10.09 -4.83 -10.39
CA GLY A 78 10.11 -6.30 -10.37
C GLY A 78 10.66 -6.89 -11.66
N SER A 79 10.17 -6.42 -12.80
CA SER A 79 10.58 -6.91 -14.12
C SER A 79 12.08 -6.72 -14.37
N GLN A 80 12.67 -5.61 -13.92
CA GLN A 80 14.09 -5.29 -14.12
C GLN A 80 15.04 -6.27 -13.42
N ILE A 81 14.59 -6.95 -12.36
CA ILE A 81 15.38 -7.95 -11.64
C ILE A 81 14.84 -9.38 -11.82
N GLY A 82 14.06 -9.60 -12.90
CA GLY A 82 13.61 -10.92 -13.31
C GLY A 82 12.45 -11.49 -12.48
N ALA A 83 11.70 -10.65 -11.79
CA ALA A 83 10.50 -11.07 -11.07
C ALA A 83 9.21 -10.70 -11.80
N HIS A 84 8.23 -11.59 -11.69
CA HIS A 84 6.88 -11.33 -12.17
C HIS A 84 6.03 -10.80 -11.00
N ILE A 85 5.97 -9.48 -10.89
CA ILE A 85 5.06 -8.80 -9.96
C ILE A 85 3.76 -8.54 -10.69
N ILE A 86 2.66 -9.11 -10.20
CA ILE A 86 1.34 -9.07 -10.80
C ILE A 86 0.41 -8.24 -9.94
N PHE A 87 -0.23 -7.24 -10.52
CA PHE A 87 -1.19 -6.38 -9.84
C PHE A 87 -2.53 -7.12 -9.60
N CYS A 88 -3.11 -6.93 -8.42
CA CYS A 88 -4.31 -7.63 -8.00
C CYS A 88 -5.16 -6.79 -7.02
N GLY A 89 -6.19 -7.41 -6.45
CA GLY A 89 -7.00 -6.78 -5.41
C GLY A 89 -8.01 -5.77 -5.94
N GLY A 90 -8.58 -4.98 -5.02
CA GLY A 90 -9.68 -4.06 -5.34
C GLY A 90 -9.29 -2.99 -6.36
N THR A 91 -8.04 -2.55 -6.32
CA THR A 91 -7.51 -1.49 -7.19
C THR A 91 -7.25 -2.02 -8.60
N ALA A 92 -6.94 -3.31 -8.77
CA ALA A 92 -6.88 -3.91 -10.11
C ALA A 92 -8.26 -3.98 -10.76
N LEU A 93 -9.32 -4.28 -9.99
CA LEU A 93 -10.69 -4.27 -10.49
C LEU A 93 -11.12 -2.87 -10.95
N SER A 94 -10.73 -1.83 -10.21
CA SER A 94 -10.99 -0.46 -10.64
C SER A 94 -10.09 -0.09 -11.82
N GLN A 95 -8.77 -0.04 -11.66
CA GLN A 95 -7.86 0.61 -12.62
C GLN A 95 -7.53 -0.20 -13.87
N ALA A 96 -7.46 -1.53 -13.79
CA ALA A 96 -7.07 -2.36 -14.93
C ALA A 96 -8.29 -2.99 -15.63
N HIS A 97 -9.26 -3.46 -14.86
CA HIS A 97 -10.46 -4.12 -15.39
C HIS A 97 -11.62 -3.16 -15.66
N GLY A 98 -11.66 -2.03 -14.96
CA GLY A 98 -12.69 -1.01 -15.17
C GLY A 98 -14.08 -1.37 -14.65
N VAL A 99 -14.21 -2.41 -13.82
CA VAL A 99 -15.50 -3.01 -13.45
C VAL A 99 -16.15 -2.44 -12.19
N ILE A 100 -15.40 -1.65 -11.41
CA ILE A 100 -15.92 -0.97 -10.22
C ILE A 100 -15.50 0.50 -10.20
N GLU A 101 -16.40 1.35 -9.71
CA GLU A 101 -16.23 2.80 -9.55
C GLU A 101 -16.02 3.18 -8.08
N ARG A 102 -15.19 2.39 -7.37
CA ARG A 102 -14.79 2.72 -6.00
C ARG A 102 -13.29 2.99 -5.95
N MET A 103 -12.90 3.92 -5.11
CA MET A 103 -11.50 4.19 -4.83
C MET A 103 -10.98 3.19 -3.80
N SER A 104 -9.74 2.73 -3.99
CA SER A 104 -9.03 1.87 -3.06
C SER A 104 -7.68 2.50 -2.81
N GLU A 105 -7.35 2.70 -1.54
CA GLU A 105 -6.09 3.32 -1.12
C GLU A 105 -4.88 2.39 -1.17
N ASP A 106 -5.14 1.09 -1.24
CA ASP A 106 -4.14 0.03 -1.20
C ASP A 106 -3.81 -0.42 -2.62
N ALA A 107 -2.55 -0.72 -2.91
CA ALA A 107 -2.16 -1.44 -4.11
C ALA A 107 -1.62 -2.82 -3.70
N ASP A 108 -2.36 -3.86 -4.11
CA ASP A 108 -2.07 -5.24 -3.81
C ASP A 108 -1.35 -5.90 -4.98
N PHE A 109 -0.30 -6.65 -4.68
CA PHE A 109 0.47 -7.39 -5.67
C PHE A 109 0.71 -8.83 -5.26
N ARG A 110 0.91 -9.66 -6.27
CA ARG A 110 1.45 -11.01 -6.14
C ARG A 110 2.82 -11.07 -6.77
N ILE A 111 3.70 -11.92 -6.24
CA ILE A 111 4.97 -12.24 -6.87
C ILE A 111 5.10 -13.74 -7.12
N VAL A 112 5.47 -14.10 -8.36
CA VAL A 112 5.86 -15.46 -8.70
C VAL A 112 7.36 -15.62 -8.45
N VAL A 113 7.70 -16.52 -7.54
CA VAL A 113 9.10 -16.91 -7.30
C VAL A 113 9.54 -17.85 -8.43
N PRO A 114 10.63 -17.56 -9.15
CA PRO A 114 11.11 -18.42 -10.24
C PRO A 114 11.41 -19.84 -9.75
N LYS A 115 11.11 -20.86 -10.57
CA LYS A 115 11.37 -22.27 -10.24
C LYS A 115 12.84 -22.57 -9.95
N ALA A 116 13.76 -21.80 -10.54
CA ALA A 116 15.20 -21.90 -10.29
C ALA A 116 15.60 -21.49 -8.86
N VAL A 117 14.76 -20.72 -8.15
CA VAL A 117 15.00 -20.34 -6.75
C VAL A 117 14.53 -21.48 -5.85
N THR A 118 15.45 -22.39 -5.53
CA THR A 118 15.16 -23.58 -4.73
C THR A 118 15.57 -23.41 -3.27
N GLY A 119 14.69 -23.82 -2.36
CA GLY A 119 14.97 -23.81 -0.92
C GLY A 119 14.65 -22.47 -0.23
N GLN A 120 14.36 -22.54 1.07
CA GLN A 120 13.79 -21.41 1.80
C GLN A 120 14.75 -20.23 1.94
N THR A 121 16.05 -20.48 2.08
CA THR A 121 17.08 -19.44 2.16
C THR A 121 17.19 -18.67 0.85
N ALA A 122 17.20 -19.36 -0.30
CA ALA A 122 17.25 -18.72 -1.61
C ALA A 122 15.98 -17.91 -1.88
N LYS A 123 14.80 -18.48 -1.57
CA LYS A 123 13.51 -17.78 -1.65
C LYS A 123 13.51 -16.49 -0.83
N ARG A 124 13.94 -16.54 0.43
CA ARG A 124 14.04 -15.36 1.31
C ARG A 124 15.00 -14.31 0.76
N ARG A 125 16.15 -14.71 0.20
CA ARG A 125 17.12 -13.79 -0.42
C ARG A 125 16.53 -13.09 -1.64
N PHE A 126 15.87 -13.84 -2.52
CA PHE A 126 15.16 -13.31 -3.69
C PHE A 126 14.05 -12.32 -3.29
N LEU A 127 13.21 -12.67 -2.32
CA LEU A 127 12.16 -11.77 -1.85
C LEU A 127 12.74 -10.54 -1.13
N SER A 128 13.90 -10.67 -0.48
CA SER A 128 14.62 -9.51 0.09
C SER A 128 15.14 -8.55 -0.98
N SER A 129 15.71 -9.07 -2.08
CA SER A 129 16.18 -8.21 -3.17
C SER A 129 15.03 -7.48 -3.87
N ILE A 130 13.89 -8.16 -4.02
CA ILE A 130 12.65 -7.55 -4.54
C ILE A 130 12.16 -6.43 -3.65
N LYS A 131 12.07 -6.68 -2.33
CA LYS A 131 11.67 -5.67 -1.36
C LYS A 131 12.53 -4.41 -1.48
N ALA A 132 13.85 -4.59 -1.52
CA ALA A 132 14.81 -3.49 -1.62
C ALA A 132 14.69 -2.73 -2.96
N ALA A 133 14.53 -3.44 -4.08
CA ALA A 133 14.39 -2.83 -5.40
C ALA A 133 13.11 -2.00 -5.51
N ILE A 134 11.98 -2.49 -4.99
CA ILE A 134 10.71 -1.78 -4.99
C ILE A 134 10.78 -0.54 -4.10
N GLN A 135 11.28 -0.68 -2.87
CA GLN A 135 11.44 0.44 -1.96
C GLN A 135 12.27 1.55 -2.61
N LYS A 136 13.44 1.19 -3.13
CA LYS A 136 14.32 2.15 -3.81
C LYS A 136 13.63 2.81 -5.00
N SER A 137 12.95 2.04 -5.84
CA SER A 137 12.30 2.59 -7.05
C SER A 137 11.16 3.57 -6.71
N LEU A 138 10.43 3.33 -5.62
CA LEU A 138 9.40 4.25 -5.14
C LEU A 138 10.02 5.51 -4.53
N GLU A 139 11.05 5.36 -3.70
CA GLU A 139 11.80 6.49 -3.12
C GLU A 139 12.42 7.37 -4.22
N ASP A 140 13.06 6.76 -5.22
CA ASP A 140 13.64 7.44 -6.39
C ASP A 140 12.56 8.14 -7.26
N ALA A 141 11.31 7.68 -7.20
CA ALA A 141 10.18 8.33 -7.86
C ALA A 141 9.52 9.44 -7.03
N GLY A 142 10.07 9.75 -5.85
CA GLY A 142 9.56 10.78 -4.94
C GLY A 142 8.46 10.28 -4.00
N PHE A 143 8.24 8.96 -3.88
CA PHE A 143 7.36 8.38 -2.88
C PHE A 143 8.20 7.91 -1.67
N PRO A 144 8.52 8.78 -0.69
CA PRO A 144 9.32 8.37 0.45
C PRO A 144 8.58 7.35 1.32
N LEU A 145 9.30 6.33 1.77
CA LEU A 145 8.79 5.35 2.72
C LEU A 145 8.48 6.02 4.07
N ASP A 146 7.25 5.86 4.55
CA ASP A 146 6.85 6.22 5.91
C ASP A 146 7.07 5.03 6.86
N GLY A 147 8.12 5.12 7.67
CA GLY A 147 8.53 4.07 8.59
C GLY A 147 9.39 2.98 7.93
N GLU A 148 8.91 1.74 7.94
CA GLU A 148 9.66 0.57 7.45
C GLU A 148 8.82 -0.24 6.46
N MET A 149 9.45 -0.72 5.37
CA MET A 149 8.88 -1.75 4.51
C MET A 149 9.03 -3.12 5.18
N LYS A 150 7.99 -3.52 5.89
CA LYS A 150 7.94 -4.72 6.74
C LYS A 150 7.83 -5.97 5.89
N GLY A 151 8.55 -7.01 6.30
CA GLY A 151 8.42 -8.35 5.75
C GLY A 151 7.98 -9.34 6.83
N ARG A 152 7.13 -10.29 6.46
CA ARG A 152 6.67 -11.40 7.31
C ARG A 152 6.94 -12.73 6.62
N ASN A 153 7.07 -13.80 7.41
CA ASN A 153 7.28 -15.17 6.94
C ASN A 153 8.41 -15.29 5.90
N GLY A 154 9.58 -14.70 6.19
CA GLY A 154 10.70 -14.71 5.24
C GLY A 154 10.47 -13.86 3.99
N ASN A 155 9.70 -12.76 4.12
CA ASN A 155 9.28 -11.85 3.04
C ASN A 155 8.25 -12.42 2.07
N GLU A 156 7.56 -13.50 2.44
CA GLU A 156 6.42 -14.00 1.65
C GLU A 156 5.20 -13.08 1.72
N TYR A 157 5.16 -12.20 2.71
CA TYR A 157 4.26 -11.06 2.75
C TYR A 157 5.07 -9.81 3.07
N ILE A 158 4.96 -8.79 2.24
CA ILE A 158 5.67 -7.51 2.35
C ILE A 158 4.64 -6.39 2.36
N MET A 159 4.85 -5.39 3.21
CA MET A 159 3.97 -4.23 3.29
C MET A 159 4.78 -2.97 3.57
N GLY A 160 4.48 -1.88 2.88
CA GLY A 160 5.03 -0.55 3.14
C GLY A 160 3.98 0.55 2.93
N GLN A 161 4.20 1.69 3.58
CA GLN A 161 3.41 2.90 3.35
C GLN A 161 4.33 3.95 2.75
N PHE A 162 3.91 4.59 1.67
CA PHE A 162 4.71 5.56 0.96
C PHE A 162 3.97 6.89 0.88
N ALA A 163 4.57 7.95 1.41
CA ALA A 163 3.95 9.27 1.45
C ALA A 163 4.00 9.95 0.07
N TYR A 164 3.11 10.92 -0.13
CA TYR A 164 3.09 11.77 -1.30
C TYR A 164 2.66 13.21 -0.94
N GLN A 165 2.94 14.15 -1.83
CA GLN A 165 2.53 15.55 -1.71
C GLN A 165 1.09 15.69 -2.18
N SER A 166 0.18 15.86 -1.21
CA SER A 166 -1.24 16.06 -1.47
C SER A 166 -1.54 17.53 -1.79
N ALA A 167 -2.30 17.75 -2.85
CA ALA A 167 -2.88 19.04 -3.24
C ALA A 167 -4.31 19.23 -2.70
N PHE A 168 -4.98 18.14 -2.28
CA PHE A 168 -6.38 18.17 -1.84
C PHE A 168 -6.52 17.71 -0.39
N THR A 169 -7.05 18.58 0.47
CA THR A 169 -7.34 18.22 1.86
C THR A 169 -8.49 17.21 1.94
N ALA A 170 -8.25 16.07 2.61
CA ALA A 170 -9.31 15.14 2.95
C ALA A 170 -10.22 15.75 4.03
N SER A 171 -11.52 15.87 3.74
CA SER A 171 -12.49 16.60 4.58
C SER A 171 -12.58 16.09 6.02
N ASP A 172 -12.32 14.80 6.27
CA ASP A 172 -12.54 14.16 7.57
C ASP A 172 -11.29 13.43 8.13
N GLY A 173 -10.10 13.68 7.57
CA GLY A 173 -8.86 13.00 7.98
C GLY A 173 -8.83 11.47 7.73
N ALA A 174 -9.90 10.90 7.19
CA ALA A 174 -10.02 9.49 6.86
C ALA A 174 -9.04 9.05 5.77
N LEU A 175 -8.77 9.92 4.79
CA LEU A 175 -7.83 9.64 3.72
C LEU A 175 -6.47 10.24 4.04
N ARG A 176 -5.51 9.37 4.38
CA ARG A 176 -4.12 9.77 4.62
C ARG A 176 -3.36 9.89 3.29
N PRO A 177 -2.41 10.83 3.16
CA PRO A 177 -1.58 11.01 1.97
C PRO A 177 -0.46 9.97 1.89
N HIS A 178 -0.84 8.69 2.02
CA HIS A 178 0.03 7.54 1.91
C HIS A 178 -0.59 6.52 0.97
N ILE A 179 0.24 5.90 0.15
CA ILE A 179 -0.09 4.73 -0.65
C ILE A 179 0.41 3.50 0.09
N LYS A 180 -0.48 2.56 0.35
CA LYS A 180 -0.10 1.30 0.97
C LYS A 180 0.20 0.28 -0.13
N ILE A 181 1.40 -0.27 -0.11
CA ILE A 181 1.82 -1.34 -1.03
C ILE A 181 1.84 -2.64 -0.25
N GLU A 182 1.09 -3.64 -0.70
CA GLU A 182 1.12 -5.00 -0.17
C GLU A 182 1.55 -6.00 -1.25
N ILE A 183 2.48 -6.89 -0.94
CA ILE A 183 3.00 -7.88 -1.88
C ILE A 183 2.98 -9.25 -1.22
N THR A 184 2.35 -10.22 -1.87
CA THR A 184 2.30 -11.61 -1.40
C THR A 184 2.99 -12.55 -2.37
N ALA A 185 3.89 -13.39 -1.88
CA ALA A 185 4.54 -14.44 -2.66
C ALA A 185 3.58 -15.61 -2.89
N PHE A 186 2.72 -15.46 -3.88
CA PHE A 186 1.69 -16.44 -4.24
C PHE A 186 1.43 -16.37 -5.74
N ALA A 187 1.56 -17.50 -6.43
CA ALA A 187 1.31 -17.56 -7.86
C ALA A 187 -0.20 -17.46 -8.16
N PRO A 188 -0.62 -16.68 -9.18
CA PRO A 188 -1.99 -16.73 -9.71
C PRO A 188 -2.42 -18.14 -10.11
N ILE A 189 -3.71 -18.43 -9.95
CA ILE A 189 -4.31 -19.70 -10.37
C ILE A 189 -4.70 -19.58 -11.85
N SER A 190 -5.32 -18.45 -12.20
CA SER A 190 -5.67 -18.11 -13.57
C SER A 190 -4.45 -17.58 -14.36
N PRO A 191 -4.47 -17.64 -15.70
CA PRO A 191 -3.50 -16.95 -16.54
C PRO A 191 -3.42 -15.46 -16.21
N ILE A 192 -2.21 -14.91 -16.28
CA ILE A 192 -1.95 -13.49 -16.07
C ILE A 192 -2.30 -12.72 -17.35
N GLU A 193 -3.09 -11.66 -17.21
CA GLU A 193 -3.43 -10.77 -18.32
C GLU A 193 -2.51 -9.55 -18.32
N THR A 194 -2.24 -8.97 -19.49
CA THR A 194 -1.59 -7.65 -19.59
C THR A 194 -2.65 -6.62 -19.93
N LYS A 195 -2.87 -5.64 -19.04
CA LYS A 195 -3.93 -4.63 -19.21
C LYS A 195 -3.40 -3.20 -19.02
N PRO A 196 -4.00 -2.20 -19.71
CA PRO A 196 -3.70 -0.80 -19.47
C PRO A 196 -4.22 -0.34 -18.11
N LEU A 197 -3.43 0.43 -17.37
CA LEU A 197 -3.91 1.12 -16.16
C LEU A 197 -4.64 2.41 -16.54
N ARG A 198 -5.91 2.50 -16.17
CA ARG A 198 -6.76 3.68 -16.36
C ARG A 198 -7.40 4.12 -15.05
N THR A 199 -7.16 5.36 -14.68
CA THR A 199 -7.80 6.00 -13.53
C THR A 199 -9.28 6.28 -13.79
N VAL A 200 -9.98 6.74 -12.75
CA VAL A 200 -11.36 7.24 -12.90
C VAL A 200 -11.37 8.47 -13.81
N LEU A 201 -10.38 9.37 -13.67
CA LEU A 201 -10.25 10.56 -14.52
C LEU A 201 -10.06 10.20 -16.00
N ASP A 202 -9.28 9.16 -16.30
CA ASP A 202 -9.08 8.70 -17.69
C ASP A 202 -10.37 8.20 -18.34
N ARG A 203 -11.31 7.69 -17.54
CA ARG A 203 -12.59 7.13 -18.01
C ARG A 203 -13.68 8.18 -18.18
N ILE A 204 -13.72 9.18 -17.30
CA ILE A 204 -14.74 10.25 -17.32
C ILE A 204 -14.29 11.49 -18.07
N GLY A 205 -12.98 11.64 -18.29
CA GLY A 205 -12.42 12.74 -19.06
C GLY A 205 -12.97 12.75 -20.49
N ALA A 206 -13.17 13.95 -21.05
CA ALA A 206 -13.44 14.05 -22.48
C ALA A 206 -12.30 13.35 -23.25
N PRO A 207 -12.59 12.57 -24.30
CA PRO A 207 -11.55 11.90 -25.08
C PRO A 207 -10.48 12.93 -25.46
N GLN A 208 -9.28 12.77 -24.92
CA GLN A 208 -8.13 13.52 -25.44
C GLN A 208 -7.96 13.11 -26.90
N LYS A 209 -7.63 14.08 -27.75
CA LYS A 209 -7.41 13.81 -29.17
C LYS A 209 -6.26 12.79 -29.36
N ASP A 210 -5.32 12.77 -28.41
CA ASP A 210 -4.23 11.80 -28.28
C ASP A 210 -3.87 11.61 -26.79
N PRO A 211 -4.55 10.72 -26.03
CA PRO A 211 -4.15 10.45 -24.65
C PRO A 211 -2.78 9.75 -24.64
N PRO A 212 -1.88 10.09 -23.70
CA PRO A 212 -0.65 9.33 -23.52
C PRO A 212 -1.00 7.84 -23.30
N PRO A 213 -0.26 6.90 -23.91
CA PRO A 213 -0.58 5.49 -23.81
C PRO A 213 -0.57 5.06 -22.34
N ALA A 214 -1.68 4.44 -21.93
CA ALA A 214 -1.81 3.89 -20.59
C ALA A 214 -0.77 2.77 -20.38
N PRO A 215 -0.01 2.78 -19.28
CA PRO A 215 1.02 1.79 -19.04
C PRO A 215 0.36 0.41 -18.91
N LEU A 216 0.99 -0.57 -19.57
CA LEU A 216 0.56 -1.96 -19.52
C LEU A 216 1.20 -2.65 -18.32
N VAL A 217 0.39 -3.33 -17.52
CA VAL A 217 0.87 -4.10 -16.37
C VAL A 217 0.30 -5.52 -16.36
N PRO A 218 1.05 -6.49 -15.83
CA PRO A 218 0.52 -7.82 -15.53
C PRO A 218 -0.53 -7.73 -14.41
N VAL A 219 -1.68 -8.35 -14.64
CA VAL A 219 -2.84 -8.31 -13.76
C VAL A 219 -3.45 -9.71 -13.63
N VAL A 220 -3.94 -10.04 -12.43
CA VAL A 220 -4.73 -11.27 -12.24
C VAL A 220 -6.11 -11.14 -12.86
N SER A 221 -6.72 -12.27 -13.20
CA SER A 221 -8.11 -12.29 -13.68
C SER A 221 -9.08 -11.71 -12.64
N ILE A 222 -10.25 -11.27 -13.11
CA ILE A 222 -11.34 -10.85 -12.22
C ILE A 222 -11.72 -12.00 -11.27
N ALA A 223 -11.76 -13.23 -11.77
CA ALA A 223 -12.10 -14.43 -10.99
C ALA A 223 -11.13 -14.66 -9.82
N ASP A 224 -9.81 -14.54 -10.05
CA ASP A 224 -8.81 -14.66 -8.99
C ASP A 224 -9.00 -13.58 -7.91
N THR A 225 -9.33 -12.35 -8.31
CA THR A 225 -9.58 -11.26 -7.35
C THR A 225 -10.86 -11.48 -6.54
N VAL A 226 -11.92 -11.97 -7.17
CA VAL A 226 -13.17 -12.31 -6.48
C VAL A 226 -12.95 -13.45 -5.50
N ALA A 227 -12.23 -14.50 -5.91
CA ALA A 227 -11.88 -15.62 -5.05
C ALA A 227 -11.10 -15.17 -3.80
N ASP A 228 -10.11 -14.29 -3.96
CA ASP A 228 -9.37 -13.70 -2.84
C ASP A 228 -10.28 -12.96 -1.87
N LYS A 229 -11.25 -12.19 -2.39
CA LYS A 229 -12.20 -11.46 -1.54
C LYS A 229 -13.15 -12.39 -0.80
N ILE A 230 -13.62 -13.46 -1.43
CA ILE A 230 -14.43 -14.50 -0.77
C ILE A 230 -13.61 -15.17 0.35
N VAL A 231 -12.39 -15.61 0.06
CA VAL A 231 -11.52 -16.24 1.06
C VAL A 231 -11.21 -15.28 2.21
N GLY A 232 -10.89 -14.02 1.91
CA GLY A 232 -10.64 -12.99 2.91
C GLY A 232 -11.85 -12.71 3.80
N TYR A 233 -13.05 -12.66 3.20
CA TYR A 233 -14.31 -12.52 3.92
C TYR A 233 -14.57 -13.72 4.83
N LEU A 234 -14.44 -14.95 4.34
CA LEU A 234 -14.64 -16.16 5.15
C LEU A 234 -13.63 -16.25 6.30
N ARG A 235 -12.36 -15.94 6.07
CA ARG A 235 -11.32 -15.97 7.10
C ARG A 235 -11.61 -14.99 8.24
N THR A 236 -12.13 -13.81 7.91
CA THR A 236 -12.34 -12.72 8.87
C THR A 236 -13.72 -12.79 9.51
N GLY A 237 -14.76 -13.08 8.72
CA GLY A 237 -16.16 -13.08 9.13
C GLY A 237 -16.61 -14.32 9.89
N LEU A 238 -16.00 -15.49 9.65
CA LEU A 238 -16.38 -16.74 10.33
C LEU A 238 -15.49 -17.09 11.54
N GLY A 239 -14.57 -16.22 11.93
CA GLY A 239 -13.79 -16.41 13.16
C GLY A 239 -12.89 -17.66 13.15
N LEU A 240 -12.46 -18.15 11.99
CA LEU A 240 -11.55 -19.30 11.82
C LEU A 240 -10.13 -19.09 12.40
N HIS A 241 -9.93 -18.01 13.16
CA HIS A 241 -8.69 -17.62 13.84
C HIS A 241 -8.69 -17.87 15.36
N LYS A 242 -9.45 -18.84 15.88
CA LYS A 242 -9.17 -19.37 17.22
C LYS A 242 -8.19 -20.54 17.13
N LYS A 243 -6.88 -20.26 17.18
CA LYS A 243 -5.92 -21.25 17.71
C LYS A 243 -6.32 -21.49 19.16
N THR A 244 -6.99 -22.62 19.44
CA THR A 244 -7.17 -23.11 20.80
C THR A 244 -5.78 -23.28 21.40
N ARG A 245 -5.42 -22.44 22.37
CA ARG A 245 -4.28 -22.74 23.25
C ARG A 245 -4.60 -24.07 23.95
N PRO A 246 -3.70 -25.07 23.94
CA PRO A 246 -3.91 -26.23 24.80
C PRO A 246 -3.99 -25.74 26.25
N PRO A 247 -4.88 -26.31 27.08
CA PRO A 247 -4.99 -25.91 28.47
C PRO A 247 -3.63 -26.12 29.17
N PRO A 248 -3.27 -25.26 30.14
CA PRO A 248 -2.05 -25.44 30.91
C PRO A 248 -2.10 -26.82 31.57
N ARG A 249 -1.00 -27.59 31.44
CA ARG A 249 -0.85 -28.85 32.18
C ARG A 249 -0.87 -28.50 33.67
N SER A 250 -1.95 -28.86 34.36
CA SER A 250 -2.01 -28.82 35.81
C SER A 250 -1.01 -29.82 36.37
N SER A 251 0.08 -29.32 36.93
CA SER A 251 0.93 -30.08 37.84
C SER A 251 0.17 -30.31 39.14
N GLN A 252 -0.39 -31.50 39.33
CA GLN A 252 -0.79 -32.02 40.63
C GLN A 252 -1.24 -33.46 40.48
N TRP A 253 -0.36 -34.41 40.78
CA TRP A 253 -0.75 -35.69 41.39
C TRP A 253 0.31 -36.03 42.44
N SER A 254 0.02 -35.62 43.67
CA SER A 254 0.63 -36.14 44.88
C SER A 254 0.07 -37.55 45.11
N ALA A 255 0.87 -38.58 44.84
CA ALA A 255 0.58 -39.91 45.34
C ALA A 255 1.31 -40.08 46.69
N SER A 256 0.51 -40.05 47.74
CA SER A 256 0.80 -40.54 49.08
C SER A 256 1.53 -41.89 49.04
N ARG A 257 2.74 -41.96 49.60
CA ARG A 257 3.35 -43.23 49.99
C ARG A 257 2.70 -43.67 51.30
N THR A 258 2.02 -44.80 51.26
CA THR A 258 1.66 -45.59 52.43
C THR A 258 2.41 -46.91 52.33
N ARG A 259 3.48 -47.02 53.13
CA ARG A 259 4.16 -48.17 53.73
C ARG A 259 5.66 -47.94 53.77
#